data_AF-A0A7W6W8M6-F1
#
_entry.id   AF-A0A7W6W8M6-F1
#
_cell.length_a   1.000
_cell.length_b   1.000
_cell.length_c   1.000
_cell.angle_alpha   90.00
_cell.angle_beta   90.00
_cell.angle_gamma   90.00
#
_symmetry.space_group_name_H-M   'P 1'
#
loop_
_entity.id
_entity.type
_entity.pdbx_description
1 polymer ?
#
loop_
_entity_poly.entity_id
_entity_poly.type
_entity_poly.pdbx_seq_one_letter_code
_entity_poly.pdbx_strand_id
1 'polypeptide(L)'
;MACAAILLLPRVTAAQDLPGDGEAKWIVEAWCGACHSLAMVTQQGMSRRRWDETLVWMVEKQGMQELPDDTRETVLDYLAEHFGEDHRPGGAAGPPPSMGIGVQPLFPPR
;
A
#
# COMPACT_ATOMS: atom_id res chain seq x y z
N MET A 1 -26.22 -21.69 36.25
CA MET A 1 -25.11 -20.72 36.42
C MET A 1 -23.85 -21.40 35.88
N ALA A 2 -23.56 -21.20 34.60
CA ALA A 2 -22.43 -21.84 33.92
C ALA A 2 -21.57 -20.74 33.31
N CYS A 3 -20.34 -20.62 33.78
CA CYS A 3 -19.35 -19.67 33.26
C CYS A 3 -18.88 -20.15 31.89
N ALA A 4 -19.36 -19.52 30.82
CA ALA A 4 -18.73 -19.62 29.52
C ALA A 4 -17.48 -18.72 29.52
N ALA A 5 -16.33 -19.30 29.81
CA ALA A 5 -15.04 -18.66 29.56
C ALA A 5 -14.79 -18.68 28.05
N ILE A 6 -15.26 -17.63 27.35
CA ILE A 6 -14.86 -17.35 25.99
C ILE A 6 -13.38 -16.96 26.07
N LEU A 7 -12.50 -17.91 25.75
CA LEU A 7 -11.08 -17.65 25.54
C LEU A 7 -10.95 -16.75 24.30
N LEU A 8 -10.93 -15.44 24.55
CA LEU A 8 -10.49 -14.43 23.59
C LEU A 8 -8.99 -14.63 23.35
N LEU A 9 -8.63 -15.60 22.49
CA LEU A 9 -7.32 -15.60 21.88
C LEU A 9 -7.18 -14.30 21.08
N PRO A 10 -6.11 -13.52 21.26
CA PRO A 10 -5.85 -12.40 20.38
C PRO A 10 -5.73 -12.99 18.98
N ARG A 11 -6.50 -12.46 18.03
CA ARG A 11 -6.16 -12.62 16.61
C ARG A 11 -4.81 -11.95 16.45
N VAL A 12 -3.73 -12.73 16.52
CA VAL A 12 -2.46 -12.34 15.95
C VAL A 12 -2.75 -12.22 14.46
N THR A 13 -3.03 -11.01 14.00
CA THR A 13 -2.93 -10.72 12.58
C THR A 13 -1.44 -10.85 12.30
N ALA A 14 -1.02 -11.97 11.72
CA ALA A 14 0.33 -12.07 11.17
C ALA A 14 0.58 -10.83 10.32
N ALA A 15 1.80 -10.29 10.37
CA ALA A 15 2.22 -9.23 9.46
C ALA A 15 1.71 -9.59 8.06
N GLN A 16 0.94 -8.67 7.48
CA GLN A 16 0.31 -8.86 6.18
C GLN A 16 1.36 -9.31 5.16
N ASP A 17 1.32 -10.59 4.80
CA ASP A 17 2.20 -11.16 3.80
C ASP A 17 1.80 -10.60 2.44
N LEU A 18 2.70 -9.89 1.76
CA LEU A 18 2.42 -9.36 0.44
C LEU A 18 2.39 -10.52 -0.58
N PRO A 19 1.57 -10.45 -1.65
CA PRO A 19 1.46 -11.52 -2.63
C PRO A 19 2.76 -11.70 -3.42
N GLY A 20 2.95 -12.92 -3.94
CA GLY A 20 4.15 -13.26 -4.70
C GLY A 20 5.38 -13.50 -3.84
N ASP A 21 6.50 -13.70 -4.53
CA ASP A 21 7.82 -13.93 -3.99
C ASP A 21 8.87 -13.11 -4.77
N GLY A 22 10.12 -13.12 -4.30
CA GLY A 22 11.24 -12.47 -4.98
C GLY A 22 11.58 -11.05 -4.50
N GLU A 23 12.50 -10.45 -5.23
CA GLU A 23 13.18 -9.20 -4.83
C GLU A 23 12.22 -8.01 -4.72
N ALA A 24 11.28 -7.87 -5.66
CA ALA A 24 10.32 -6.76 -5.68
C ALA A 24 9.47 -6.70 -4.40
N LYS A 25 8.95 -7.86 -3.97
CA LYS A 25 8.20 -7.99 -2.72
C LYS A 25 9.03 -7.56 -1.52
N TRP A 26 10.26 -8.09 -1.42
CA TRP A 26 11.16 -7.76 -0.31
C TRP A 26 11.47 -6.25 -0.27
N ILE A 27 11.70 -5.62 -1.42
CA ILE A 27 11.92 -4.17 -1.50
C ILE A 27 10.69 -3.40 -1.02
N VAL A 28 9.48 -3.78 -1.46
CA VAL A 28 8.25 -3.11 -1.03
C VAL A 28 8.04 -3.26 0.48
N GLU A 29 8.27 -4.45 1.04
CA GLU A 29 8.20 -4.68 2.48
C GLU A 29 9.19 -3.80 3.25
N ALA A 30 10.43 -3.71 2.77
CA ALA A 30 11.49 -2.96 3.43
C ALA A 30 11.34 -1.43 3.30
N TRP A 31 11.05 -0.91 2.10
CA TRP A 31 10.94 0.53 1.86
C TRP A 31 9.61 1.10 2.34
N CYS A 32 8.50 0.45 2.02
CA CYS A 32 7.18 0.97 2.39
C CYS A 32 6.83 0.67 3.85
N GLY A 33 7.39 -0.40 4.43
CA GLY A 33 7.25 -0.73 5.84
C GLY A 33 8.10 0.12 6.79
N ALA A 34 9.06 0.90 6.26
CA ALA A 34 9.97 1.70 7.08
C ALA A 34 9.29 2.86 7.82
N CYS A 35 8.22 3.42 7.25
CA CYS A 35 7.57 4.63 7.78
C CYS A 35 6.11 4.41 8.23
N HIS A 36 5.40 3.45 7.64
CA HIS A 36 4.00 3.18 7.97
C HIS A 36 3.66 1.70 7.76
N SER A 37 2.47 1.29 8.22
CA SER A 37 1.97 -0.04 7.94
C SER A 37 1.85 -0.29 6.44
N LEU A 38 2.21 -1.50 6.00
CA LEU A 38 1.96 -1.95 4.63
C LEU A 38 0.46 -1.95 4.29
N ALA A 39 -0.45 -1.91 5.28
CA ALA A 39 -1.89 -1.82 5.05
C ALA A 39 -2.23 -0.58 4.22
N MET A 40 -1.48 0.50 4.41
CA MET A 40 -1.65 1.72 3.64
C MET A 40 -1.26 1.55 2.17
N VAL A 41 -0.37 0.62 1.83
CA VAL A 41 -0.01 0.32 0.44
C VAL A 41 -1.10 -0.53 -0.22
N THR A 42 -1.52 -1.59 0.46
CA THR A 42 -2.44 -2.60 -0.11
C THR A 42 -3.86 -2.07 -0.35
N GLN A 43 -4.26 -0.97 0.30
CA GLN A 43 -5.60 -0.39 0.18
C GLN A 43 -5.77 0.62 -0.97
N GLN A 44 -4.70 1.02 -1.68
CA GLN A 44 -4.79 2.20 -2.58
C GLN A 44 -5.34 1.87 -3.96
N GLY A 45 -4.93 0.72 -4.50
CA GLY A 45 -5.30 0.23 -5.83
C GLY A 45 -4.99 1.23 -6.94
N MET A 46 -3.74 1.64 -7.17
CA MET A 46 -3.42 2.75 -8.09
C MET A 46 -2.90 2.25 -9.44
N SER A 47 -3.11 3.04 -10.50
CA SER A 47 -2.42 2.76 -11.77
C SER A 47 -0.91 2.90 -11.59
N ARG A 48 -0.13 2.21 -12.45
CA ARG A 48 1.33 2.28 -12.41
C ARG A 48 1.87 3.71 -12.42
N ARG A 49 1.31 4.56 -13.29
CA ARG A 49 1.65 6.00 -13.36
C ARG A 49 1.42 6.70 -12.02
N ARG A 50 0.31 6.40 -11.34
CA ARG A 50 -0.02 7.04 -10.07
C ARG A 50 0.82 6.50 -8.91
N TRP A 51 1.23 5.24 -8.96
CA TRP A 51 2.28 4.71 -8.07
C TRP A 51 3.60 5.44 -8.29
N ASP A 52 4.00 5.69 -9.53
CA ASP A 52 5.23 6.42 -9.85
C ASP A 52 5.22 7.86 -9.31
N GLU A 53 4.14 8.61 -9.57
CA GLU A 53 3.92 9.93 -8.99
C GLU A 53 3.97 9.92 -7.45
N THR A 54 3.47 8.84 -6.84
CA THR A 54 3.47 8.67 -5.39
C THR A 54 4.89 8.45 -4.86
N LEU A 55 5.71 7.63 -5.53
CA LEU A 55 7.11 7.43 -5.14
C LEU A 55 7.92 8.73 -5.25
N VAL A 56 7.73 9.51 -6.33
CA VAL A 56 8.34 10.86 -6.44
C VAL A 56 7.95 11.71 -5.24
N TRP A 57 6.66 11.80 -4.93
CA TRP A 57 6.17 12.61 -3.83
C TRP A 57 6.67 12.13 -2.45
N MET A 58 6.77 10.81 -2.23
CA MET A 58 7.31 10.25 -0.99
C MET A 58 8.78 10.63 -0.80
N VAL A 59 9.57 10.60 -1.87
CA VAL A 59 10.98 11.07 -1.83
C VAL A 59 11.02 12.56 -1.54
N GLU A 60 10.31 13.38 -2.32
CA GLU A 60 10.41 14.85 -2.23
C GLU A 60 9.80 15.44 -0.96
N LYS A 61 8.71 14.86 -0.45
CA LYS A 61 7.88 15.47 0.61
C LYS A 61 7.86 14.69 1.90
N GLN A 62 8.10 13.38 1.85
CA GLN A 62 8.05 12.51 3.04
C GLN A 62 9.43 11.99 3.47
N GLY A 63 10.49 12.26 2.70
CA GLY A 63 11.85 11.87 3.03
C GLY A 63 12.13 10.38 2.84
N MET A 64 11.36 9.70 1.99
CA MET A 64 11.69 8.35 1.54
C MET A 64 13.03 8.38 0.79
N GLN A 65 13.90 7.40 1.04
CA GLN A 65 15.12 7.25 0.25
C GLN A 65 14.78 6.87 -1.20
N GLU A 66 15.48 7.49 -2.14
CA GLU A 66 15.29 7.21 -3.57
C GLU A 66 15.70 5.77 -3.90
N LEU A 67 14.88 5.10 -4.71
CA LEU A 67 15.18 3.79 -5.27
C LEU A 67 16.03 3.96 -6.53
N PRO A 68 17.07 3.11 -6.76
CA PRO A 68 17.77 3.08 -8.05
C PRO A 68 16.80 2.82 -9.21
N ASP A 69 17.06 3.38 -10.40
CA ASP A 69 16.13 3.35 -11.54
C ASP A 69 15.63 1.93 -11.89
N ASP A 70 16.54 0.94 -12.01
CA ASP A 70 16.15 -0.45 -12.32
C ASP A 70 15.30 -1.09 -11.21
N THR A 71 15.62 -0.77 -9.96
CA THR A 71 14.86 -1.21 -8.78
C THR A 71 13.48 -0.57 -8.74
N ARG A 72 13.40 0.72 -9.09
CA ARG A 72 12.15 1.49 -9.13
C ARG A 72 11.19 0.89 -10.15
N GLU A 73 11.65 0.59 -11.36
CA GLU A 73 10.79 -0.03 -12.38
C GLU A 73 10.24 -1.39 -11.92
N THR A 74 11.10 -2.21 -11.31
CA THR A 74 10.72 -3.50 -10.73
C THR A 74 9.66 -3.36 -9.64
N VAL A 75 9.80 -2.37 -8.75
CA VAL A 75 8.81 -2.06 -7.70
C VAL A 75 7.50 -1.56 -8.30
N LEU A 76 7.55 -0.70 -9.31
CA LEU A 76 6.36 -0.15 -9.94
C LEU A 76 5.55 -1.23 -10.69
N ASP A 77 6.23 -2.18 -11.33
CA ASP A 77 5.57 -3.34 -11.95
C ASP A 77 4.87 -4.19 -10.90
N TYR A 78 5.54 -4.49 -9.79
CA TYR A 78 4.96 -5.24 -8.67
C TYR A 78 3.76 -4.53 -8.04
N LEU A 79 3.86 -3.22 -7.79
CA LEU A 79 2.77 -2.43 -7.22
C LEU A 79 1.57 -2.34 -8.16
N ALA A 80 1.80 -2.23 -9.47
CA ALA A 80 0.73 -2.18 -10.46
C ALA A 80 0.04 -3.54 -10.65
N GLU A 81 0.81 -4.64 -10.67
CA GLU A 81 0.29 -6.01 -10.81
C GLU A 81 -0.56 -6.40 -9.60
N HIS A 82 -0.06 -6.15 -8.38
CA HIS A 82 -0.71 -6.65 -7.17
C HIS A 82 -1.64 -5.65 -6.51
N PHE A 83 -1.39 -4.35 -6.68
CA PHE A 83 -2.15 -3.27 -6.07
C PHE A 83 -2.56 -2.21 -7.10
N GLY A 84 -2.91 -2.69 -8.30
CA GLY A 84 -3.45 -1.93 -9.41
C GLY A 84 -4.90 -1.46 -9.19
N GLU A 85 -5.45 -0.72 -10.15
CA GLU A 85 -6.83 -0.20 -10.07
C GLU A 85 -7.88 -1.32 -9.98
N ASP A 86 -7.57 -2.48 -10.55
CA ASP A 86 -8.43 -3.67 -10.53
C ASP A 86 -8.43 -4.38 -9.16
N HIS A 87 -7.46 -4.09 -8.28
CA HIS A 87 -7.38 -4.66 -6.93
C HIS A 87 -8.24 -3.92 -5.90
N ARG A 88 -8.92 -2.82 -6.27
CA ARG A 88 -9.80 -2.10 -5.34
C ARG A 88 -11.00 -2.98 -4.95
N PRO A 89 -11.32 -3.15 -3.64
CA PRO A 89 -12.59 -3.75 -3.23
C PRO A 89 -13.73 -2.85 -3.75
N GLY A 90 -14.37 -3.25 -4.85
CA GLY A 90 -15.41 -2.44 -5.50
C GLY A 90 -15.30 -2.25 -7.03
N GLY A 91 -14.32 -2.86 -7.71
CA GLY A 91 -14.39 -3.39 -9.09
C GLY A 91 -15.02 -2.59 -10.24
N ALA A 92 -15.31 -1.30 -10.10
CA ALA A 92 -15.75 -0.45 -11.18
C ALA A 92 -14.93 0.84 -11.16
N ALA A 93 -14.73 1.42 -12.34
CA ALA A 93 -14.20 2.76 -12.58
C ALA A 93 -15.12 3.86 -11.98
N GLY A 94 -15.47 3.72 -10.71
CA GLY A 94 -16.04 4.77 -9.91
C GLY A 94 -14.98 5.85 -9.67
N PRO A 95 -15.40 7.11 -9.47
CA PRO A 95 -14.48 8.12 -8.99
C PRO A 95 -13.77 7.60 -7.74
N PRO A 96 -12.49 7.94 -7.52
CA PRO A 96 -11.82 7.57 -6.27
C PRO A 96 -12.74 7.93 -5.10
N PRO A 97 -12.73 7.16 -3.99
CA PRO A 97 -13.43 7.62 -2.79
C PRO A 97 -12.97 9.05 -2.54
N SER A 98 -13.92 10.00 -2.55
CA SER A 98 -13.65 11.39 -2.25
C SER A 98 -12.95 11.39 -0.89
N MET A 99 -11.64 11.65 -0.89
CA MET A 99 -10.92 11.84 0.36
C MET A 99 -11.71 12.89 1.14
N GLY A 100 -12.16 12.50 2.33
CA GLY A 100 -13.17 13.24 3.09
C GLY A 100 -12.85 14.73 3.13
N ILE A 101 -13.89 15.55 2.95
CA ILE A 101 -13.84 17.00 3.06
C ILE A 101 -13.14 17.37 4.38
N GLY A 102 -11.88 17.84 4.30
CA GLY A 102 -11.15 18.40 5.44
C GLY A 102 -9.80 17.77 5.81
N VAL A 103 -9.34 16.73 5.11
CA VAL A 103 -7.95 16.22 5.27
C VAL A 103 -7.19 16.55 4.00
N GLN A 104 -6.10 17.31 4.08
CA GLN A 104 -5.20 17.48 2.93
C GLN A 104 -4.93 16.12 2.28
N PRO A 105 -5.00 16.00 0.93
CA PRO A 105 -4.80 14.73 0.27
C PRO A 105 -3.44 14.18 0.68
N LEU A 106 -3.43 12.99 1.27
CA LEU A 106 -2.21 12.29 1.71
C LEU A 106 -1.32 11.87 0.53
N PHE A 107 -1.70 12.21 -0.69
CA PHE A 107 -1.03 11.88 -1.93
C PHE A 107 -0.95 13.15 -2.80
N PRO A 108 -0.01 13.22 -3.75
CA PRO A 108 0.10 14.37 -4.64
C PRO A 108 -1.24 14.68 -5.33
N PRO A 109 -1.59 15.97 -5.51
CA PRO A 109 -2.81 16.35 -6.20
C PRO A 109 -2.80 15.85 -7.66
N ARG A 110 -4.00 15.59 -8.19
CA ARG A 110 -4.21 15.23 -9.61
C ARG A 110 -3.97 16.42 -10.53
#